data_AF-A0A976EF81-F1
#
_entry.id   AF-A0A976EF81-F1
#
_cell.length_a   1.000
_cell.length_b   1.000
_cell.length_c   1.000
_cell.angle_alpha   90.00
_cell.angle_beta   90.00
_cell.angle_gamma   90.00
#
_symmetry.space_group_name_H-M   'P 1'
#
loop_
_entity.id
_entity.type
_entity.pdbx_description
1 polymer ?
#
loop_
_entity_poly.entity_id
_entity_poly.type
_entity_poly.pdbx_seq_one_letter_code
_entity_poly.pdbx_strand_id
1 'polypeptide(L)'
;MKNNLDCNAAVDGYMFETYGKEWEAVRLREQQEPGTVWTMVSVDDDHDGDDAECRVGWILMDGIHYVNRLGYLITETPFVSTDVEPFLSVEY
;
A
#
# COMPACT_ATOMS: atom_id res chain seq x y z
N MET A 1 -7.72 8.12 -4.43
CA MET A 1 -9.19 7.98 -4.32
C MET A 1 -9.57 7.75 -2.86
N LYS A 2 -10.57 8.48 -2.35
CA LYS A 2 -11.06 8.33 -0.97
C LYS A 2 -11.89 7.05 -0.81
N ASN A 3 -11.73 6.36 0.32
CA ASN A 3 -12.55 5.21 0.67
C ASN A 3 -13.95 5.69 1.10
N ASN A 4 -14.94 5.41 0.26
CA ASN A 4 -16.34 5.76 0.51
C ASN A 4 -17.15 4.57 1.09
N LEU A 5 -16.51 3.42 1.34
CA LEU A 5 -17.14 2.22 1.88
C LEU A 5 -17.08 2.20 3.42
N ASP A 6 -16.08 2.86 4.01
CA ASP A 6 -15.95 3.08 5.45
C ASP A 6 -15.73 4.57 5.78
N CYS A 7 -16.59 5.11 6.64
CA CYS A 7 -16.50 6.50 7.09
C CYS A 7 -15.44 6.74 8.17
N ASN A 8 -14.87 5.67 8.75
CA ASN A 8 -13.78 5.72 9.73
C ASN A 8 -12.46 5.19 9.17
N ALA A 9 -12.35 5.08 7.83
CA ALA A 9 -11.16 4.57 7.18
C ALA A 9 -9.90 5.33 7.61
N ALA A 10 -8.81 4.59 7.84
CA ALA A 10 -7.52 5.15 8.22
C ALA A 10 -6.90 5.99 7.10
N VAL A 11 -5.77 6.65 7.41
CA VAL A 11 -5.03 7.52 6.47
C VAL A 11 -5.97 8.57 5.88
N ASP A 12 -6.60 9.38 6.74
CA ASP A 12 -7.57 10.42 6.37
C ASP A 12 -8.74 9.96 5.48
N GLY A 13 -9.15 8.70 5.65
CA GLY A 13 -10.23 8.09 4.90
C GLY A 13 -9.81 7.54 3.53
N TYR A 14 -8.51 7.32 3.28
CA TYR A 14 -8.01 6.78 2.01
C TYR A 14 -7.66 5.29 2.06
N MET A 15 -7.51 4.71 3.25
CA MET A 15 -7.13 3.31 3.37
C MET A 15 -8.32 2.37 3.10
N PHE A 16 -8.07 1.34 2.30
CA PHE A 16 -8.96 0.22 2.07
C PHE A 16 -8.47 -1.01 2.82
N GLU A 17 -9.40 -1.71 3.43
CA GLU A 17 -9.19 -2.92 4.21
C GLU A 17 -8.82 -4.14 3.35
N THR A 18 -8.33 -5.16 4.05
CA THR A 18 -7.77 -6.37 3.43
C THR A 18 -8.79 -7.50 3.22
N TYR A 19 -10.06 -7.23 3.50
CA TYR A 19 -11.17 -8.19 3.43
C TYR A 19 -12.50 -7.50 3.05
N GLY A 20 -13.52 -8.33 2.80
CA GLY A 20 -14.88 -7.86 2.52
C GLY A 20 -15.00 -7.03 1.24
N LYS A 21 -15.95 -6.09 1.24
CA LYS A 21 -16.28 -5.27 0.07
C LYS A 21 -15.15 -4.32 -0.34
N GLU A 22 -14.36 -3.86 0.61
CA GLU A 22 -13.22 -2.99 0.33
C GLU A 22 -12.14 -3.75 -0.44
N TRP A 23 -11.87 -4.97 -0.02
CA TRP A 23 -10.96 -5.85 -0.74
C TRP A 23 -11.46 -6.20 -2.15
N GLU A 24 -12.75 -6.44 -2.32
CA GLU A 24 -13.34 -6.65 -3.65
C GLU A 24 -13.12 -5.43 -4.55
N ALA A 25 -13.30 -4.22 -4.02
CA ALA A 25 -13.04 -2.97 -4.75
C ALA A 25 -11.55 -2.83 -5.13
N VAL A 26 -10.64 -3.13 -4.21
CA VAL A 26 -9.19 -3.11 -4.47
C VAL A 26 -8.81 -4.11 -5.56
N ARG A 27 -9.29 -5.36 -5.49
CA ARG A 27 -9.03 -6.38 -6.52
C ARG A 27 -9.58 -5.98 -7.88
N LEU A 28 -10.80 -5.45 -7.91
CA LEU A 28 -11.43 -5.01 -9.15
C LEU A 28 -10.64 -3.85 -9.76
N ARG A 29 -10.20 -2.90 -8.92
CA ARG A 29 -9.38 -1.77 -9.35
C ARG A 29 -8.07 -2.23 -9.97
N GLU A 30 -7.34 -3.12 -9.30
CA GLU A 30 -6.07 -3.64 -9.82
C GLU A 30 -6.24 -4.38 -11.15
N GLN A 31 -7.36 -5.10 -11.34
CA GLN A 31 -7.66 -5.78 -12.60
C GLN A 31 -8.01 -4.81 -13.75
N GLN A 32 -8.72 -3.71 -13.44
CA GLN A 32 -9.19 -2.76 -14.43
C GLN A 32 -8.13 -1.71 -14.79
N GLU A 33 -7.38 -1.24 -13.79
CA GLU A 33 -6.43 -0.15 -13.88
C GLU A 33 -5.15 -0.51 -13.08
N PRO A 34 -4.31 -1.41 -13.61
CA PRO A 34 -3.07 -1.83 -12.95
C PRO A 34 -2.13 -0.65 -12.65
N GLY A 35 -1.36 -0.77 -11.57
CA GLY A 35 -0.44 0.27 -11.11
C GLY A 35 -1.13 1.40 -10.34
N THR A 36 -2.44 1.30 -10.08
CA THR A 36 -3.17 2.27 -9.24
C THR A 36 -3.37 1.78 -7.82
N VAL A 37 -3.10 0.50 -7.53
CA VAL A 37 -3.20 -0.06 -6.18
C VAL A 37 -1.82 -0.10 -5.55
N TRP A 38 -1.76 0.34 -4.29
CA TRP A 38 -0.55 0.29 -3.48
C TRP A 38 -0.84 -0.47 -2.21
N THR A 39 0.02 -1.43 -1.87
CA THR A 39 -0.01 -2.09 -0.57
C THR A 39 0.80 -1.29 0.44
N MET A 40 0.17 -0.91 1.55
CA MET A 40 0.85 -0.24 2.65
C MET A 40 1.31 -1.27 3.68
N VAL A 41 2.57 -1.16 4.10
CA VAL A 41 3.24 -2.07 5.03
C VAL A 41 3.94 -1.28 6.11
N SER A 42 3.86 -1.75 7.36
CA SER A 42 4.76 -1.30 8.43
C SER A 42 6.03 -2.12 8.46
N VAL A 43 7.15 -1.43 8.54
CA VAL A 43 8.48 -1.98 8.77
C VAL A 43 8.89 -1.56 10.18
N ASP A 44 9.07 -2.56 11.03
CA ASP A 44 9.60 -2.36 12.37
C ASP A 44 11.12 -2.53 12.36
N ASP A 45 11.80 -2.01 13.38
CA ASP A 45 13.24 -2.11 13.54
C ASP A 45 13.67 -3.53 13.92
N ASP A 46 13.88 -4.40 12.93
CA ASP A 46 14.50 -5.71 13.13
C ASP A 46 16.03 -5.58 12.97
N HIS A 47 16.65 -5.01 14.00
CA HIS A 47 18.09 -4.77 14.11
C HIS A 47 18.88 -6.09 14.37
N ASP A 48 18.84 -7.03 13.43
CA ASP A 48 19.57 -8.32 13.51
C ASP A 48 20.66 -8.48 12.43
N GLY A 49 20.99 -7.40 11.70
CA GLY A 49 22.02 -7.40 10.66
C GLY A 49 22.77 -6.07 10.56
N ASP A 50 24.05 -6.14 10.15
CA ASP A 50 24.98 -5.02 9.94
C ASP A 50 24.62 -4.11 8.73
N ASP A 51 23.46 -4.33 8.08
CA ASP A 51 22.99 -3.52 6.96
C ASP A 51 22.15 -2.34 7.46
N ALA A 52 22.80 -1.19 7.54
CA ALA A 52 22.32 0.06 8.14
C ALA A 52 21.20 0.80 7.36
N GLU A 53 20.30 0.11 6.66
CA GLU A 53 19.15 0.74 5.98
C GLU A 53 17.80 0.05 6.22
N CYS A 54 17.63 -0.64 7.36
CA CYS A 54 16.29 -1.00 7.83
C CYS A 54 15.52 0.27 8.23
N ARG A 55 14.79 0.86 7.27
CA ARG A 55 13.95 2.03 7.51
C ARG A 55 12.73 1.62 8.33
N VAL A 56 12.71 2.03 9.60
CA VAL A 56 11.51 1.95 10.45
C VAL A 56 10.45 2.89 9.88
N GLY A 57 9.25 2.38 9.60
CA GLY A 57 8.12 3.19 9.19
C GLY A 57 7.20 2.52 8.18
N TRP A 58 6.53 3.31 7.34
CA TRP A 58 5.60 2.78 6.35
C TRP A 58 6.21 2.80 4.95
N ILE A 59 6.02 1.69 4.24
CA ILE A 59 6.37 1.57 2.82
C ILE A 59 5.11 1.31 2.01
N LEU A 60 5.09 1.88 0.81
CA LEU A 60 4.08 1.59 -0.21
C LEU A 60 4.72 0.75 -1.30
N MET A 61 4.15 -0.41 -1.55
CA MET A 61 4.58 -1.32 -2.61
C MET A 61 3.55 -1.33 -3.72
N ASP A 62 4.00 -1.23 -4.97
CA ASP A 62 3.11 -1.30 -6.13
C ASP A 62 2.36 -2.64 -6.17
N GLY A 63 1.08 -2.56 -6.51
CA GLY A 63 0.18 -3.69 -6.64
C GLY A 63 -0.30 -4.29 -5.31
N ILE A 64 -0.84 -5.50 -5.42
CA ILE A 64 -1.41 -6.27 -4.32
C ILE A 64 -0.38 -7.23 -3.72
N HIS A 65 -0.04 -7.02 -2.46
CA HIS A 65 0.74 -7.94 -1.65
C HIS A 65 -0.12 -8.53 -0.53
N TYR A 66 0.17 -9.77 -0.12
CA TYR A 66 -0.69 -10.55 0.78
C TYR A 66 -0.07 -10.77 2.17
N VAL A 67 1.18 -10.38 2.39
CA VAL A 67 1.92 -10.63 3.64
C VAL A 67 2.35 -9.30 4.22
N ASN A 68 2.33 -9.19 5.56
CA ASN A 68 2.74 -8.00 6.33
C ASN A 68 2.18 -6.70 5.75
N ARG A 69 0.86 -6.56 5.66
CA ARG A 69 0.21 -5.36 5.12
C ARG A 69 -0.77 -4.77 6.13
N LEU A 70 -0.81 -3.44 6.16
CA LEU A 70 -1.77 -2.66 6.93
C LEU A 70 -3.09 -2.49 6.15
N GLY A 71 -3.00 -2.30 4.84
CA GLY A 71 -4.13 -2.05 3.96
C GLY A 71 -3.68 -1.65 2.56
N TYR A 72 -4.60 -1.08 1.79
CA TYR A 72 -4.33 -0.63 0.42
C TYR A 72 -4.70 0.83 0.21
N LEU A 73 -3.98 1.50 -0.69
CA LEU A 73 -4.33 2.81 -1.22
C LEU A 73 -4.60 2.71 -2.71
N ILE A 74 -5.48 3.57 -3.21
CA ILE A 74 -5.79 3.65 -4.65
C ILE A 74 -5.44 5.05 -5.17
N THR A 75 -4.52 5.15 -6.11
CA THR A 75 -4.18 6.39 -6.83
C THR A 75 -5.05 6.57 -8.07
N GLU A 76 -5.23 7.83 -8.48
CA GLU A 76 -6.00 8.15 -9.70
C GLU A 76 -5.14 7.99 -10.96
N THR A 77 -3.83 8.13 -10.80
CA THR A 77 -2.84 7.93 -11.86
C THR A 77 -2.09 6.63 -11.63
N PRO A 78 -1.94 5.76 -12.65
CA PRO A 78 -1.16 4.54 -12.53
C PRO A 78 0.32 4.88 -12.38
N PHE A 79 0.99 4.14 -11.51
CA PHE A 79 2.42 4.06 -11.48
C PHE A 79 2.92 3.36 -12.74
N VAL A 80 3.88 3.98 -13.42
CA VAL A 80 4.57 3.39 -14.56
C VAL A 80 6.02 3.26 -14.13
N SER A 81 6.43 2.08 -13.70
CA SER A 81 7.81 1.89 -13.29
C SER A 81 8.74 2.01 -14.50
N THR A 82 9.75 2.87 -14.40
CA THR A 82 10.84 2.96 -15.37
C THR A 82 12.11 2.24 -14.91
N ASP A 83 12.17 1.78 -13.64
CA ASP A 83 13.33 1.15 -13.00
C ASP A 83 12.93 0.03 -12.02
N VAL A 84 13.93 -0.69 -11.47
CA VAL A 84 13.82 -2.06 -10.91
C VAL A 84 13.20 -2.13 -9.50
N GLU A 85 12.95 -1.02 -8.82
CA GLU A 85 12.48 -1.02 -7.41
C GLU A 85 11.06 -0.45 -7.26
N PRO A 86 10.05 -1.31 -7.01
CA PRO A 86 8.63 -0.90 -7.03
C PRO A 86 8.12 -0.46 -5.64
N PHE A 87 8.92 0.24 -4.83
CA PHE A 87 8.50 0.70 -3.50
C PHE A 87 8.83 2.17 -3.21
N LEU A 88 7.95 2.83 -2.45
CA LEU A 88 8.07 4.21 -1.99
C LEU A 88 8.12 4.22 -0.45
N SER A 89 9.14 4.82 0.15
CA SER A 89 9.19 5.04 1.61
C SER A 89 8.38 6.28 2.00
N VAL A 90 7.57 6.16 3.05
CA VAL A 90 6.75 7.26 3.59
C VAL A 90 7.30 7.69 4.95
N GLU A 91 7.79 8.91 5.04
CA GLU A 91 8.14 9.54 6.33
C GLU A 91 6.89 10.16 6.97
N TYR A 92 6.72 9.99 8.29
CA TYR A 92 5.60 10.53 9.08
C TYR A 92 6.08 11.39 10.26
#